data_AF-A0A0K9G489-F1
#
_entry.id   AF-A0A0K9G489-F1
#
_cell.length_a   1.000
_cell.length_b   1.000
_cell.length_c   1.000
_cell.angle_alpha   90.00
_cell.angle_beta   90.00
_cell.angle_gamma   90.00
#
_symmetry.space_group_name_H-M   'P 1'
#
loop_
_entity.id
_entity.type
_entity.pdbx_description
1 polymer ?
#
loop_
_entity_poly.entity_id
_entity_poly.type
_entity_poly.pdbx_seq_one_letter_code
_entity_poly.pdbx_strand_id
1 'polypeptide(L)'
;MSYTGSKLIFIKIIAAIVSAVAFSLGGSWQTYTPISERLPDIGYYSFSGLFAINFVPSFFIFIILGVILSSVIDSIIIKKFNLKGIKGILTMVLAYLLLGVISGVIFSIFFFRIDFIINYIFISILGAMIFLFFQTVFQFGFYKLAK
;
A
#
# COMPACT_ATOMS: atom_id res chain seq x y z
N MET A 1 -24.04 -0.82 3.60
CA MET A 1 -22.94 -1.77 3.38
C MET A 1 -22.22 -1.94 4.71
N SER A 2 -22.27 -3.13 5.31
CA SER A 2 -21.52 -3.41 6.55
C SER A 2 -20.11 -3.83 6.14
N TYR A 3 -19.08 -3.11 6.56
CA TYR A 3 -17.69 -3.46 6.28
C TYR A 3 -17.32 -4.71 7.10
N THR A 4 -17.44 -5.89 6.49
CA THR A 4 -16.96 -7.18 7.04
C THR A 4 -15.46 -7.39 6.76
N GLY A 5 -14.70 -6.31 6.57
CA GLY A 5 -13.35 -6.29 5.99
C GLY A 5 -12.30 -7.15 6.73
N SER A 6 -12.56 -7.56 7.97
CA SER A 6 -11.67 -8.44 8.74
C SER A 6 -11.76 -9.92 8.37
N LYS A 7 -12.83 -10.39 7.71
CA LYS A 7 -13.06 -11.85 7.55
C LYS A 7 -12.33 -12.50 6.38
N LEU A 8 -11.87 -11.74 5.39
CA LEU A 8 -11.34 -12.30 4.15
C LEU A 8 -9.84 -11.99 4.02
N ILE A 9 -9.02 -12.66 4.83
CA ILE A 9 -7.55 -12.61 4.77
C ILE A 9 -7.05 -12.83 3.34
N PHE A 10 -7.68 -13.76 2.61
CA PHE A 10 -7.37 -14.01 1.20
C PHE A 10 -7.47 -12.76 0.32
N ILE A 11 -8.52 -11.93 0.49
CA ILE A 11 -8.67 -10.68 -0.26
C ILE A 11 -7.54 -9.71 0.08
N LYS A 12 -7.15 -9.63 1.36
CA LYS A 12 -6.03 -8.79 1.78
C LYS A 12 -4.71 -9.24 1.17
N ILE A 13 -4.47 -10.54 1.07
CA ILE A 13 -3.26 -11.09 0.42
C ILE A 13 -3.24 -10.70 -1.06
N ILE A 14 -4.34 -10.89 -1.80
CA ILE A 14 -4.42 -10.47 -3.20
C ILE A 14 -4.23 -8.95 -3.32
N ALA A 15 -4.90 -8.17 -2.47
CA ALA A 15 -4.75 -6.72 -2.45
C ALA A 15 -3.29 -6.31 -2.20
N ALA A 16 -2.59 -6.97 -1.28
CA ALA A 16 -1.18 -6.71 -1.01
C ALA A 16 -0.29 -7.00 -2.22
N ILE A 17 -0.48 -8.15 -2.88
CA ILE A 17 0.26 -8.51 -4.09
C ILE A 17 0.05 -7.47 -5.19
N VAL A 18 -1.21 -7.15 -5.49
CA VAL A 18 -1.55 -6.20 -6.56
C VAL A 18 -1.06 -4.79 -6.22
N SER A 19 -1.15 -4.40 -4.96
CA SER A 19 -0.62 -3.11 -4.50
C SER A 19 0.89 -3.03 -4.64
N ALA A 20 1.62 -4.09 -4.30
CA ALA A 20 3.06 -4.16 -4.50
C ALA A 20 3.42 -4.04 -5.99
N VAL A 21 2.72 -4.75 -6.87
CA VAL A 21 2.92 -4.63 -8.32
C VAL A 21 2.67 -3.19 -8.79
N ALA A 22 1.52 -2.61 -8.43
CA ALA A 22 1.16 -1.25 -8.84
C ALA A 22 2.16 -0.20 -8.33
N PHE A 23 2.56 -0.32 -7.07
CA PHE A 23 3.53 0.59 -6.45
C PHE A 23 4.90 0.49 -7.12
N SER A 24 5.38 -0.73 -7.37
CA SER A 24 6.67 -0.95 -8.03
C SER A 24 6.68 -0.55 -9.50
N LEU A 25 5.58 -0.74 -10.23
CA LEU A 25 5.42 -0.20 -11.58
C LEU A 25 5.49 1.33 -11.58
N GLY A 26 4.77 1.99 -10.66
CA GLY A 26 4.79 3.44 -10.51
C GLY A 26 6.19 3.98 -10.20
N GLY A 27 6.88 3.39 -9.22
CA GLY A 27 8.25 3.79 -8.87
C GLY A 27 9.26 3.56 -10.00
N SER A 28 9.12 2.45 -10.72
CA SER A 28 9.99 2.15 -11.87
C SER A 28 9.73 3.09 -13.03
N TRP A 29 8.47 3.47 -13.27
CA TRP A 29 8.13 4.47 -14.28
C TRP A 29 8.72 5.84 -13.97
N GLN A 30 8.68 6.28 -12.72
CA GLN A 30 9.23 7.57 -12.30
C GLN A 30 10.76 7.67 -12.43
N THR A 31 11.45 6.53 -12.35
CA THR A 31 12.93 6.47 -12.33
C THR A 31 13.53 6.00 -13.65
N TYR A 32 12.71 5.51 -14.57
CA TYR A 32 13.15 4.97 -15.84
C TYR A 32 13.53 6.07 -16.83
N THR A 33 14.73 5.95 -17.41
CA THR A 33 15.17 6.79 -18.53
C THR A 33 14.92 6.08 -19.87
N PRO A 34 14.08 6.64 -20.76
CA PRO A 34 13.85 6.13 -22.11
C PRO A 34 15.13 6.04 -22.93
N ILE A 35 15.22 5.05 -23.82
CA ILE A 35 16.43 4.78 -24.61
C ILE A 35 16.88 6.02 -25.41
N SER A 36 15.93 6.78 -25.95
CA SER A 36 16.17 8.01 -26.72
C SER A 36 16.80 9.14 -25.90
N GLU A 37 16.70 9.11 -24.58
CA GLU A 37 17.19 10.15 -23.67
C GLU A 37 18.48 9.73 -22.95
N ARG A 38 19.02 8.55 -23.27
CA ARG A 38 20.22 8.01 -22.62
C ARG A 38 21.46 8.67 -23.18
N LEU A 39 22.32 9.12 -22.28
CA LEU A 39 23.63 9.64 -22.63
C LEU A 39 24.60 8.46 -22.86
N PRO A 40 25.57 8.63 -23.76
CA PRO A 40 26.65 7.66 -23.92
C PRO A 40 27.46 7.55 -22.63
N ASP A 41 28.04 6.37 -22.39
CA ASP A 41 28.92 6.06 -21.25
C ASP A 41 28.29 6.17 -19.84
N ILE A 42 26.95 6.25 -19.75
CA ILE A 42 26.21 6.16 -18.48
C ILE A 42 25.46 4.83 -18.39
N GLY A 43 25.61 4.14 -17.24
CA GLY A 43 24.86 2.92 -16.95
C GLY A 43 23.42 3.22 -16.57
N TYR A 44 22.47 2.70 -17.34
CA TYR A 44 21.03 2.78 -17.05
C TYR A 44 20.45 1.40 -16.75
N TYR A 45 19.56 1.33 -15.76
CA TYR A 45 18.77 0.13 -15.53
C TYR A 45 17.66 -0.01 -16.59
N SER A 46 17.37 -1.25 -16.98
CA SER A 46 16.16 -1.55 -17.75
C SER A 46 14.92 -1.32 -16.88
N PHE A 47 13.77 -1.07 -17.51
CA PHE A 47 12.50 -0.92 -16.78
C PHE A 47 12.18 -2.18 -15.97
N SER A 48 12.39 -3.37 -16.54
CA SER A 48 12.20 -4.65 -15.85
C SER A 48 13.17 -4.83 -14.68
N GLY A 49 14.41 -4.35 -14.80
CA GLY A 49 15.39 -4.35 -13.71
C GLY A 49 14.96 -3.45 -12.55
N LEU A 50 14.53 -2.22 -12.84
CA LEU A 50 13.96 -1.31 -11.84
C LEU A 50 12.73 -1.91 -11.16
N PHE A 51 11.83 -2.53 -11.94
CA PHE A 51 10.67 -3.22 -11.40
C PHE A 51 11.07 -4.34 -10.44
N ALA A 52 12.00 -5.21 -10.82
CA ALA A 52 12.44 -6.31 -9.98
C ALA A 52 13.07 -5.82 -8.66
N ILE A 53 13.92 -4.79 -8.74
CA ILE A 53 14.55 -4.16 -7.55
C ILE A 53 13.49 -3.58 -6.62
N ASN A 54 12.47 -2.92 -7.17
CA ASN A 54 11.41 -2.29 -6.38
C ASN A 54 10.39 -3.31 -5.84
N PHE A 55 10.09 -4.36 -6.60
CA PHE A 55 9.02 -5.31 -6.30
C PHE A 55 9.28 -6.13 -5.05
N VAL A 56 10.47 -6.70 -4.90
CA VAL A 56 10.80 -7.57 -3.76
C VAL A 56 10.59 -6.86 -2.42
N PRO A 57 11.20 -5.68 -2.15
CA PRO A 57 10.97 -4.98 -0.89
C PRO A 57 9.52 -4.51 -0.75
N SER A 58 8.90 -4.01 -1.83
CA SER A 58 7.49 -3.59 -1.79
C SER A 58 6.57 -4.74 -1.39
N PHE A 59 6.78 -5.93 -1.95
CA PHE A 59 5.99 -7.11 -1.65
C PHE A 59 5.98 -7.43 -0.15
N PHE A 60 7.15 -7.50 0.49
CA PHE A 60 7.22 -7.77 1.93
C PHE A 60 6.56 -6.65 2.75
N ILE A 61 6.76 -5.39 2.37
CA ILE A 61 6.14 -4.25 3.04
C ILE A 61 4.62 -4.34 2.96
N PHE A 62 4.05 -4.60 1.78
CA PHE A 62 2.61 -4.73 1.60
C PHE A 62 2.03 -5.97 2.29
N ILE A 63 2.80 -7.07 2.44
CA ILE A 63 2.35 -8.21 3.23
C ILE A 63 2.28 -7.82 4.72
N ILE A 64 3.34 -7.23 5.27
CA ILE A 64 3.39 -6.90 6.70
C ILE A 64 2.38 -5.79 7.04
N LEU A 65 2.42 -4.67 6.33
CA LEU A 65 1.55 -3.54 6.62
C LEU A 65 0.12 -3.79 6.12
N GLY A 66 0.00 -4.28 4.89
CA GLY A 66 -1.28 -4.47 4.22
C GLY A 66 -2.03 -5.70 4.72
N VAL A 67 -1.39 -6.83 5.01
CA VAL A 67 -2.15 -8.00 5.50
C VAL A 67 -2.23 -8.00 7.02
N ILE A 68 -1.09 -7.88 7.71
CA ILE A 68 -1.04 -8.08 9.17
C ILE A 68 -1.58 -6.84 9.91
N LEU A 69 -0.93 -5.69 9.75
CA LEU A 69 -1.32 -4.49 10.51
C LEU A 69 -2.70 -3.97 10.14
N SER A 70 -3.04 -3.97 8.85
CA SER A 70 -4.37 -3.53 8.43
C SER A 70 -5.49 -4.40 9.04
N SER A 71 -5.27 -5.70 9.25
CA SER A 71 -6.26 -6.58 9.89
C SER A 71 -6.49 -6.21 11.35
N VAL A 72 -5.42 -5.80 12.06
CA VAL A 72 -5.52 -5.29 13.43
C VAL A 72 -6.29 -3.97 13.45
N ILE A 73 -5.94 -3.04 12.57
CA ILE A 73 -6.62 -1.74 12.45
C ILE A 73 -8.09 -1.91 12.10
N ASP A 74 -8.43 -2.68 11.06
CA ASP A 74 -9.81 -2.96 10.67
C ASP A 74 -10.61 -3.56 11.83
N SER A 75 -10.02 -4.50 12.57
CA SER A 75 -10.67 -5.13 13.74
C SER A 75 -10.95 -4.13 14.86
N ILE A 76 -10.02 -3.20 15.14
CA ILE A 76 -10.20 -2.15 16.13
C ILE A 76 -11.32 -1.20 15.69
N ILE A 77 -11.31 -0.80 14.42
CA ILE A 77 -12.28 0.15 13.88
C ILE A 77 -13.69 -0.44 13.91
N ILE A 78 -13.86 -1.66 13.39
CA ILE A 78 -15.16 -2.34 13.33
C ILE A 78 -15.75 -2.53 14.74
N LYS A 79 -14.91 -2.84 15.74
CA LYS A 79 -15.36 -3.02 17.13
C LYS A 79 -15.77 -1.70 17.80
N LYS A 80 -15.05 -0.60 17.53
CA LYS A 80 -15.27 0.68 18.21
C LYS A 80 -16.24 1.61 17.49
N PHE A 81 -16.35 1.50 16.16
CA PHE A 81 -17.10 2.45 15.34
C PHE A 81 -18.19 1.73 14.55
N ASN A 82 -19.39 2.31 14.54
CA ASN A 82 -20.49 1.82 13.72
C ASN A 82 -20.30 2.27 12.27
N LEU A 83 -19.59 1.47 11.48
CA LEU A 83 -19.22 1.77 10.10
C LEU A 83 -20.43 1.71 9.16
N LYS A 84 -21.15 2.84 9.03
CA LYS A 84 -22.27 2.99 8.08
C LYS A 84 -22.13 4.23 7.21
N GLY A 85 -22.41 4.06 5.92
CA GLY A 85 -22.44 5.15 4.94
C GLY A 85 -21.12 5.90 4.82
N ILE A 86 -21.20 7.21 4.55
CA ILE A 86 -20.05 8.10 4.34
C ILE A 86 -19.13 8.15 5.56
N LYS A 87 -19.71 8.13 6.78
CA LYS A 87 -18.94 8.14 8.03
C LYS A 87 -17.98 6.96 8.11
N GLY A 88 -18.45 5.76 7.73
CA GLY A 88 -17.61 4.56 7.72
C GLY A 88 -16.43 4.66 6.74
N ILE A 89 -16.68 5.21 5.55
CA ILE A 89 -15.62 5.42 4.54
C ILE A 89 -14.57 6.41 5.07
N LEU A 90 -15.00 7.55 5.61
CA LEU A 90 -14.09 8.55 6.17
C LEU A 90 -13.26 7.99 7.33
N THR A 91 -13.88 7.22 8.23
CA THR A 91 -13.15 6.57 9.33
C THR A 91 -12.07 5.62 8.82
N MET A 92 -12.36 4.83 7.78
CA MET A 92 -11.38 3.92 7.18
C MET A 92 -10.23 4.69 6.52
N VAL A 93 -10.53 5.73 5.73
CA VAL A 93 -9.51 6.56 5.09
C VAL A 93 -8.59 7.19 6.14
N LEU A 94 -9.15 7.83 7.17
CA LEU A 94 -8.37 8.45 8.25
C LEU A 94 -7.51 7.43 8.99
N ALA A 95 -8.02 6.23 9.25
CA ALA A 95 -7.25 5.20 9.91
C ALA A 95 -6.07 4.68 9.08
N TYR A 96 -6.25 4.54 7.76
CA TYR A 96 -5.16 4.13 6.87
C TYR A 96 -4.16 5.28 6.62
N LEU A 97 -4.59 6.54 6.67
CA LEU A 97 -3.68 7.69 6.70
C LEU A 97 -2.79 7.64 7.94
N LEU A 98 -3.39 7.42 9.12
CA LEU A 98 -2.65 7.25 10.37
C LEU A 98 -1.73 6.02 10.33
N LEU A 99 -2.19 4.90 9.77
CA LEU A 99 -1.36 3.71 9.57
C LEU A 99 -0.14 4.03 8.69
N GLY A 100 -0.33 4.80 7.62
CA GLY A 100 0.76 5.29 6.76
C GLY A 100 1.76 6.16 7.52
N VAL A 101 1.28 7.13 8.30
CA VAL A 101 2.14 7.98 9.14
C VAL A 101 2.96 7.14 10.13
N ILE A 102 2.32 6.27 10.89
CA ILE A 102 2.97 5.41 11.88
C ILE A 102 4.01 4.51 11.19
N SER A 103 3.65 3.90 10.06
CA SER A 103 4.55 3.03 9.30
C SER A 103 5.78 3.79 8.79
N GLY A 104 5.59 5.01 8.27
CA GLY A 104 6.71 5.83 7.79
C GLY A 104 7.65 6.28 8.90
N VAL A 105 7.11 6.62 10.07
CA VAL A 105 7.93 6.90 11.26
C VAL A 105 8.73 5.66 11.67
N ILE A 106 8.10 4.49 11.76
CA ILE A 106 8.78 3.23 12.08
C ILE A 106 9.90 2.93 11.09
N PHE A 107 9.66 3.07 9.78
CA PHE A 107 10.69 2.87 8.77
C PHE A 107 11.85 3.84 8.90
N SER A 108 11.58 5.12 9.14
CA SER A 108 12.63 6.13 9.30
C SER A 108 13.56 5.81 10.48
N ILE A 109 12.99 5.32 11.60
CA ILE A 109 13.74 4.89 12.78
C ILE A 109 14.53 3.61 12.48
N PHE A 110 13.89 2.61 11.85
CA PHE A 110 14.52 1.34 11.53
C PHE A 110 15.76 1.49 10.64
N PHE A 111 15.72 2.40 9.67
CA PHE A 111 16.84 2.70 8.78
C PHE A 111 17.80 3.77 9.33
N PHE A 112 17.56 4.31 10.53
CA PHE A 112 18.34 5.41 11.12
C PHE A 112 18.47 6.64 10.20
N ARG A 113 17.37 6.97 9.50
CA ARG A 113 17.29 8.07 8.50
C ARG A 113 16.18 9.07 8.86
N ILE A 114 16.35 9.74 10.00
CA ILE A 114 15.37 10.73 10.51
C ILE A 114 15.30 11.97 9.60
N ASP A 115 16.42 12.30 8.95
CA ASP A 115 16.51 13.35 7.92
C ASP A 115 15.55 13.13 6.74
N PHE A 116 15.20 11.88 6.44
CA PHE A 116 14.24 11.51 5.39
C PHE A 116 12.85 11.14 5.93
N ILE A 117 12.53 11.44 7.19
CA ILE A 117 11.27 11.01 7.83
C ILE A 117 10.02 11.40 7.04
N ILE A 118 9.99 12.62 6.50
CA ILE A 118 8.87 13.13 5.71
C ILE A 118 8.68 12.29 4.44
N ASN A 119 9.77 11.90 3.77
CA ASN A 119 9.72 11.07 2.57
C ASN A 119 9.20 9.66 2.90
N TYR A 120 9.66 9.05 4.00
CA TYR A 120 9.15 7.75 4.44
C TYR A 120 7.67 7.79 4.82
N ILE A 121 7.22 8.85 5.50
CA ILE A 121 5.80 9.08 5.80
C ILE A 121 4.99 9.20 4.52
N PHE A 122 5.43 10.04 3.59
CA PHE A 122 4.73 10.26 2.33
C PHE A 122 4.58 8.96 1.52
N ILE A 123 5.67 8.22 1.34
CA ILE A 123 5.68 6.92 0.66
C ILE A 123 4.78 5.91 1.36
N SER A 124 4.83 5.85 2.70
CA SER A 124 4.01 4.92 3.48
C SER A 124 2.52 5.25 3.43
N ILE A 125 2.16 6.55 3.40
CA ILE A 125 0.78 7.00 3.17
C ILE A 125 0.31 6.57 1.78
N LEU A 126 1.11 6.82 0.74
CA LEU A 126 0.77 6.40 -0.62
C LEU A 126 0.55 4.88 -0.70
N GLY A 127 1.46 4.09 -0.10
CA GLY A 127 1.33 2.65 -0.02
C GLY A 127 0.05 2.21 0.70
N ALA A 128 -0.24 2.76 1.87
CA ALA A 128 -1.45 2.45 2.63
C ALA A 128 -2.73 2.78 1.85
N MET A 129 -2.75 3.90 1.12
CA MET A 129 -3.90 4.29 0.29
C MET A 129 -4.09 3.37 -0.92
N ILE A 130 -3.01 3.00 -1.62
CA ILE A 130 -3.06 2.04 -2.72
C ILE A 130 -3.63 0.71 -2.23
N PHE A 131 -3.15 0.24 -1.08
CA PHE A 131 -3.65 -0.98 -0.47
C PHE A 131 -5.13 -0.89 -0.10
N LEU A 132 -5.56 0.19 0.56
CA LEU A 132 -6.97 0.40 0.91
C LEU A 132 -7.86 0.40 -0.35
N PHE A 133 -7.41 1.03 -1.43
CA PHE A 133 -8.10 1.06 -2.71
C PHE A 133 -8.32 -0.36 -3.25
N PHE A 134 -7.25 -1.14 -3.44
CA PHE A 134 -7.37 -2.50 -3.99
C PHE A 134 -8.14 -3.44 -3.05
N GLN A 135 -7.94 -3.34 -1.73
CA GLN A 135 -8.72 -4.09 -0.76
C GLN A 135 -10.21 -3.80 -0.93
N THR A 136 -10.60 -2.52 -1.02
CA THR A 136 -12.00 -2.11 -1.13
C THR A 136 -12.61 -2.59 -2.45
N VAL A 137 -11.89 -2.44 -3.57
CA VAL A 137 -12.31 -2.90 -4.90
C VAL A 137 -12.55 -4.41 -4.91
N PHE A 138 -11.61 -5.20 -4.36
CA PHE A 138 -11.75 -6.66 -4.33
C PHE A 138 -12.84 -7.13 -3.37
N GLN A 139 -13.01 -6.47 -2.21
CA GLN A 139 -14.13 -6.75 -1.31
C GLN A 139 -15.48 -6.48 -1.98
N PHE A 140 -15.60 -5.37 -2.71
CA PHE A 140 -16.81 -5.04 -3.46
C PHE A 140 -17.09 -6.05 -4.57
N GLY A 141 -16.07 -6.40 -5.36
CA GLY A 141 -16.18 -7.39 -6.44
C GLY A 141 -16.61 -8.76 -5.92
N PHE A 142 -15.98 -9.24 -4.84
CA PHE A 142 -16.33 -10.51 -4.22
C PHE A 142 -17.77 -10.51 -3.68
N TYR A 143 -18.19 -9.43 -3.01
CA TYR A 143 -19.57 -9.30 -2.52
C TYR A 143 -20.60 -9.34 -3.64
N LYS A 144 -20.30 -8.73 -4.80
CA LYS A 144 -21.18 -8.73 -5.96
C LYS A 144 -21.27 -10.11 -6.62
N LEU A 145 -20.20 -10.90 -6.62
CA LEU A 145 -20.17 -12.26 -7.18
C LEU A 145 -20.84 -13.30 -6.26
N ALA A 146 -20.81 -13.09 -4.95
CA ALA A 146 -21.39 -14.00 -3.96
C ALA A 146 -22.91 -13.81 -3.76
N LYS A 147 -23.51 -12.80 -4.40
CA LYS A 147 -24.94 -12.51 -4.38
C LYS A 147 -25.57 -12.95 -5.70
#